data_AF-A0AAU2NH15-F1
#
_entry.id   AF-A0AAU2NH15-F1
#
_cell.length_a   1.000
_cell.length_b   1.000
_cell.length_c   1.000
_cell.angle_alpha   90.00
_cell.angle_beta   90.00
_cell.angle_gamma   90.00
#
_symmetry.space_group_name_H-M   'P 1'
#
loop_
_entity.id
_entity.type
_entity.pdbx_description
1 polymer ?
#
loop_
_entity_poly.entity_id
_entity_poly.type
_entity_poly.pdbx_seq_one_letter_code
_entity_poly.pdbx_strand_id
1 'polypeptide(L)'
;MPGLLPSVPRLPGPFVPAAPNVGTPLGVLEFGAVVDRRPVPRQPTRAHRLPGGALIYRWECDSVELELLLCPFEASATDFTVPVDACWGAVWQVYARTALHRVELSAAFRAVPVDVESGYDGTQAVAAVTLENAGTVLTLSGSDEEDICSRAESGDSVPRRWAAHLDDVYRRSPRLTWGVEYMDGYRGLSWTLPSFEPGEHAVLHAATSWRTPQPDDPEDDMSTWWAAMVQPSYLLAAASAR
;
A
#
# COMPACT_ATOMS: atom_id res chain seq x y z
N MET A 1 19.25 10.72 -0.33
CA MET A 1 18.77 9.50 0.34
C MET A 1 18.82 8.36 -0.66
N PRO A 2 19.21 7.12 -0.28
CA PRO A 2 19.10 5.98 -1.19
C PRO A 2 17.62 5.73 -1.52
N GLY A 3 17.29 5.56 -2.81
CA GLY A 3 15.94 5.13 -3.20
C GLY A 3 15.59 3.74 -2.66
N LEU A 4 14.35 3.29 -2.86
CA LEU A 4 13.90 1.93 -2.56
C LEU A 4 14.85 0.90 -3.17
N LEU A 5 15.23 -0.08 -2.34
CA LEU A 5 16.06 -1.22 -2.73
C LEU A 5 17.32 -0.79 -3.53
N PRO A 6 18.15 0.10 -2.97
CA PRO A 6 19.25 0.73 -3.72
C PRO A 6 20.36 -0.28 -4.07
N SER A 7 20.40 -1.41 -3.37
CA SER A 7 21.34 -2.52 -3.58
C SER A 7 20.85 -3.57 -4.58
N VAL A 8 19.58 -3.53 -5.01
CA VAL A 8 19.02 -4.52 -5.94
C VAL A 8 19.32 -4.10 -7.38
N PRO A 9 19.91 -4.99 -8.21
CA PRO A 9 20.19 -4.71 -9.62
C PRO A 9 18.92 -4.35 -10.40
N ARG A 10 19.00 -3.31 -11.22
CA ARG A 10 17.92 -2.90 -12.13
C ARG A 10 18.12 -3.59 -13.47
N LEU A 11 17.08 -4.27 -13.98
CA LEU A 11 17.19 -4.95 -15.27
C LEU A 11 17.35 -3.94 -16.42
N PRO A 12 18.31 -4.13 -17.33
CA PRO A 12 18.50 -3.25 -18.48
C PRO A 12 17.43 -3.49 -19.55
N GLY A 13 17.01 -2.42 -20.22
CA GLY A 13 16.09 -2.47 -21.36
C GLY A 13 15.10 -1.30 -21.38
N PRO A 14 14.45 -1.01 -22.53
CA PRO A 14 13.44 0.03 -22.61
C PRO A 14 12.20 -0.42 -21.83
N PHE A 15 12.08 0.02 -20.58
CA PHE A 15 10.83 -0.03 -19.84
C PHE A 15 10.07 1.26 -20.14
N VAL A 16 9.02 1.16 -20.96
CA VAL A 16 8.10 2.30 -21.15
C VAL A 16 7.34 2.46 -19.84
N PRO A 17 7.41 3.64 -19.19
CA PRO A 17 6.73 3.81 -17.93
C PRO A 17 5.22 3.82 -18.14
N ALA A 18 4.58 2.70 -17.82
CA ALA A 18 3.14 2.59 -17.71
C ALA A 18 2.67 3.16 -16.35
N ALA A 19 1.36 3.39 -16.22
CA ALA A 19 0.78 3.74 -14.93
C ALA A 19 0.97 2.57 -13.94
N PRO A 20 1.24 2.85 -12.65
CA PRO A 20 1.37 1.81 -11.63
C PRO A 20 0.00 1.19 -11.35
N ASN A 21 -0.20 -0.06 -11.78
CA ASN A 21 -1.42 -0.80 -11.49
C ASN A 21 -1.15 -2.30 -11.31
N VAL A 22 -2.11 -2.97 -10.67
CA VAL A 22 -2.17 -4.43 -10.54
C VAL A 22 -3.53 -4.88 -11.07
N GLY A 23 -3.53 -5.79 -12.04
CA GLY A 23 -4.76 -6.44 -12.49
C GLY A 23 -5.20 -7.49 -11.46
N THR A 24 -6.45 -7.45 -11.04
CA THR A 24 -7.06 -8.42 -10.14
C THR A 24 -8.32 -9.02 -10.79
N PRO A 25 -8.87 -10.13 -10.27
CA PRO A 25 -10.12 -10.68 -10.78
C PRO A 25 -11.32 -9.73 -10.64
N LEU A 26 -11.26 -8.78 -9.70
CA LEU A 26 -12.35 -7.82 -9.40
C LEU A 26 -12.08 -6.40 -9.91
N GLY A 27 -11.15 -6.24 -10.87
CA GLY A 27 -10.86 -4.98 -11.53
C GLY A 27 -9.37 -4.63 -11.56
N VAL A 28 -9.07 -3.35 -11.74
CA VAL A 28 -7.70 -2.86 -11.75
C VAL A 28 -7.45 -2.07 -10.48
N LEU A 29 -6.48 -2.50 -9.67
CA LEU A 29 -6.00 -1.74 -8.53
C LEU A 29 -5.03 -0.67 -9.03
N GLU A 30 -5.44 0.59 -8.94
CA GLU A 30 -4.65 1.76 -9.33
C GLU A 30 -4.01 2.43 -8.11
N PHE A 31 -2.77 2.87 -8.27
CA PHE A 31 -2.05 3.60 -7.24
C PHE A 31 -1.88 5.08 -7.61
N GLY A 32 -2.03 5.96 -6.62
CA GLY A 32 -1.95 7.41 -6.81
C GLY A 32 -1.35 8.14 -5.63
N ALA A 33 -0.91 9.39 -5.87
CA ALA A 33 -0.42 10.28 -4.83
C ALA A 33 -0.83 11.74 -5.09
N VAL A 34 -1.05 12.49 -4.01
CA VAL A 34 -1.28 13.94 -4.02
C VAL A 34 -0.34 14.57 -3.00
N VAL A 35 0.39 15.61 -3.39
CA VAL A 35 1.35 16.32 -2.53
C VAL A 35 0.98 17.80 -2.49
N ASP A 36 0.70 18.31 -1.29
CA ASP A 36 0.22 19.69 -1.05
C ASP A 36 -0.90 20.11 -2.02
N ARG A 37 -1.90 19.22 -2.15
CA ARG A 37 -3.08 19.37 -3.05
C ARG A 37 -2.76 19.36 -4.53
N ARG A 38 -1.54 18.99 -4.93
CA ARG A 38 -1.16 18.80 -6.33
C ARG A 38 -1.07 17.30 -6.63
N PRO A 39 -1.88 16.79 -7.56
CA PRO A 39 -1.77 15.41 -7.99
C PRO A 39 -0.38 15.13 -8.56
N VAL A 40 0.24 14.03 -8.13
CA VAL A 40 1.44 13.52 -8.80
C VAL A 40 1.02 12.93 -10.15
N PRO A 41 1.71 13.23 -11.26
CA PRO A 41 1.36 12.71 -12.57
C PRO A 41 1.26 11.18 -12.59
N ARG A 42 0.27 10.61 -13.31
CA ARG A 42 0.15 9.14 -13.40
C ARG A 42 1.35 8.46 -14.06
N GLN A 43 2.03 9.17 -14.97
CA GLN A 43 3.23 8.68 -15.63
C GLN A 43 4.46 9.01 -14.77
N PRO A 44 5.28 8.03 -14.38
CA PRO A 44 6.49 8.28 -13.62
C PRO A 44 7.59 8.89 -14.49
N THR A 45 8.52 9.59 -13.85
CA THR A 45 9.74 10.09 -14.48
C THR A 45 10.64 8.94 -14.93
N ARG A 46 10.70 7.88 -14.11
CA ARG A 46 11.48 6.66 -14.37
C ARG A 46 10.73 5.45 -13.84
N ALA A 47 10.96 4.31 -14.48
CA ALA A 47 10.57 3.05 -13.90
C ALA A 47 11.57 1.95 -14.25
N HIS A 48 11.71 0.99 -13.34
CA HIS A 48 12.69 -0.08 -13.39
C HIS A 48 12.02 -1.40 -13.07
N ARG A 49 12.35 -2.43 -13.84
CA ARG A 49 12.02 -3.81 -13.48
C ARG A 49 13.16 -4.39 -12.64
N LEU A 50 12.79 -5.06 -11.56
CA LEU A 50 13.70 -5.85 -10.74
C LEU A 50 13.63 -7.32 -11.17
N PRO A 51 14.67 -8.10 -10.86
CA PRO A 51 14.56 -9.55 -10.77
C PRO A 51 13.28 -10.00 -10.03
N GLY A 52 12.71 -11.13 -10.42
CA GLY A 52 11.48 -11.65 -9.79
C GLY A 52 10.15 -10.97 -10.18
N GLY A 53 10.19 -10.00 -11.11
CA GLY A 53 8.98 -9.39 -11.69
C GLY A 53 8.47 -8.14 -10.97
N ALA A 54 9.15 -7.69 -9.90
CA ALA A 54 8.82 -6.44 -9.23
C ALA A 54 9.16 -5.21 -10.09
N LEU A 55 8.48 -4.10 -9.84
CA LEU A 55 8.59 -2.84 -10.58
C LEU A 55 8.76 -1.69 -9.59
N ILE A 56 9.77 -0.83 -9.81
CA ILE A 56 9.92 0.44 -9.11
C ILE A 56 9.54 1.57 -10.06
N TYR A 57 8.63 2.43 -9.62
CA TYR A 57 8.23 3.66 -10.27
C TYR A 57 8.76 4.84 -9.47
N ARG A 58 9.29 5.87 -10.15
CA ARG A 58 9.90 7.04 -9.50
C ARG A 58 9.39 8.33 -10.13
N TRP A 59 9.00 9.26 -9.27
CA TRP A 59 8.66 10.63 -9.60
C TRP A 59 9.63 11.57 -8.89
N GLU A 60 10.27 12.43 -9.68
CA GLU A 60 11.11 13.52 -9.16
C GLU A 60 10.36 14.83 -9.32
N CYS A 61 9.92 15.38 -8.19
CA CYS A 61 9.31 16.69 -8.10
C CYS A 61 10.23 17.63 -7.31
N ASP A 62 10.00 18.94 -7.42
CA ASP A 62 10.83 19.96 -6.75
C ASP A 62 10.81 19.82 -5.21
N SER A 63 9.66 19.47 -4.63
CA SER A 63 9.46 19.35 -3.18
C SER A 63 9.63 17.93 -2.64
N VAL A 64 9.58 16.90 -3.49
CA VAL A 64 9.48 15.50 -3.06
C VAL A 64 10.14 14.55 -4.07
N GLU A 65 10.84 13.54 -3.58
CA GLU A 65 11.07 12.31 -4.34
C GLU A 65 10.04 11.28 -3.88
N LEU A 66 9.28 10.73 -4.82
CA LEU A 66 8.33 9.65 -4.56
C LEU A 66 8.76 8.42 -5.33
N GLU A 67 8.84 7.29 -4.64
CA GLU A 67 8.96 5.98 -5.28
C GLU A 67 7.81 5.08 -4.88
N LEU A 68 7.45 4.18 -5.78
CA LEU A 68 6.47 3.12 -5.55
C LEU A 68 7.05 1.80 -6.07
N LEU A 69 7.24 0.84 -5.18
CA LEU A 69 7.51 -0.54 -5.53
C LEU A 69 6.18 -1.29 -5.67
N LEU A 70 6.00 -2.02 -6.76
CA LEU A 70 4.96 -3.05 -6.91
C LEU A 70 5.63 -4.41 -7.03
N CYS A 71 5.24 -5.38 -6.21
CA CYS A 71 5.84 -6.71 -6.24
C CYS A 71 4.81 -7.82 -5.99
N PRO A 72 4.84 -8.92 -6.75
CA PRO A 72 4.17 -10.14 -6.31
C PRO A 72 4.90 -10.68 -5.08
N PHE A 73 4.16 -11.25 -4.14
CA PHE A 73 4.74 -11.94 -2.99
C PHE A 73 4.01 -13.26 -2.73
N GLU A 74 4.63 -14.13 -1.96
CA GLU A 74 4.01 -15.38 -1.49
C GLU A 74 3.50 -15.13 -0.08
N ALA A 75 2.26 -15.49 0.22
CA ALA A 75 1.74 -15.37 1.57
C ALA A 75 2.49 -16.36 2.49
N SER A 76 2.76 -15.96 3.74
CA SER A 76 3.41 -16.83 4.71
C SER A 76 2.50 -18.03 5.02
N ALA A 77 2.91 -19.24 4.63
CA ALA A 77 2.10 -20.46 4.68
C ALA A 77 1.60 -20.90 6.08
N THR A 78 1.89 -20.12 7.13
CA THR A 78 1.58 -20.48 8.53
C THR A 78 0.21 -20.03 9.00
N ASP A 79 -0.48 -19.13 8.28
CA ASP A 79 -1.54 -18.31 8.90
C ASP A 79 -2.92 -18.44 8.21
N PHE A 80 -3.11 -19.37 7.25
CA PHE A 80 -4.40 -19.52 6.55
C PHE A 80 -4.81 -20.98 6.33
N THR A 81 -6.12 -21.22 6.45
CA THR A 81 -6.79 -22.52 6.30
C THR A 81 -6.95 -22.92 4.84
N VAL A 82 -6.96 -21.94 3.92
CA VAL A 82 -7.18 -22.16 2.49
C VAL A 82 -6.10 -21.43 1.68
N PRO A 83 -5.56 -22.03 0.60
CA PRO A 83 -4.60 -21.35 -0.27
C PRO A 83 -5.17 -20.10 -0.94
N VAL A 84 -4.35 -19.06 -1.04
CA VAL A 84 -4.64 -17.86 -1.85
C VAL A 84 -4.08 -18.01 -3.26
N ASP A 85 -4.79 -17.49 -4.27
CA ASP A 85 -4.40 -17.64 -5.67
C ASP A 85 -3.22 -16.73 -6.04
N ALA A 86 -3.21 -15.51 -5.50
CA ALA A 86 -2.10 -14.58 -5.68
C ALA A 86 -2.10 -13.46 -4.63
N CYS A 87 -0.91 -12.87 -4.43
CA CYS A 87 -0.70 -11.71 -3.57
C CYS A 87 0.18 -10.67 -4.26
N TRP A 88 -0.13 -9.40 -4.05
CA TRP A 88 0.62 -8.25 -4.55
C TRP A 88 0.79 -7.20 -3.47
N GLY A 89 2.01 -6.69 -3.35
CA GLY A 89 2.38 -5.61 -2.45
C GLY A 89 2.72 -4.35 -3.20
N ALA A 90 2.40 -3.23 -2.57
CA ALA A 90 2.77 -1.89 -2.96
C ALA A 90 3.53 -1.23 -1.79
N VAL A 91 4.68 -0.64 -2.05
CA VAL A 91 5.44 0.12 -1.03
C VAL A 91 5.78 1.48 -1.59
N TRP A 92 5.22 2.52 -1.00
CA TRP A 92 5.62 3.90 -1.26
C TRP A 92 6.80 4.29 -0.39
N GLN A 93 7.73 5.04 -0.96
CA GLN A 93 8.74 5.79 -0.23
C GLN A 93 8.62 7.26 -0.61
N VAL A 94 8.31 8.08 0.39
CA VAL A 94 8.21 9.54 0.27
C VAL A 94 9.46 10.13 0.90
N TYR A 95 10.17 10.98 0.15
CA TYR A 95 11.29 11.77 0.67
C TYR A 95 11.03 13.26 0.47
N ALA A 96 10.94 13.99 1.58
CA ALA A 96 10.68 15.42 1.57
C ALA A 96 11.96 16.21 1.28
N ARG A 97 12.03 16.90 0.13
CA ARG A 97 13.13 17.85 -0.17
C ARG A 97 12.89 19.20 0.52
N THR A 98 11.63 19.57 0.67
CA THR A 98 11.16 20.74 1.41
C THR A 98 10.13 20.29 2.45
N ALA A 99 9.67 21.19 3.32
CA ALA A 99 8.53 20.89 4.18
C ALA A 99 7.31 20.54 3.31
N LEU A 100 6.57 19.48 3.69
CA LEU A 100 5.32 19.06 3.05
C LEU A 100 4.21 19.11 4.09
N HIS A 101 3.10 19.75 3.76
CA HIS A 101 1.99 19.91 4.70
C HIS A 101 0.98 18.77 4.62
N ARG A 102 0.81 18.20 3.43
CA ARG A 102 -0.15 17.12 3.17
C ARG A 102 0.36 16.20 2.08
N VAL A 103 0.50 14.92 2.40
CA VAL A 103 0.78 13.87 1.41
C VAL A 103 -0.33 12.84 1.50
N GLU A 104 -0.99 12.58 0.39
CA GLU A 104 -2.00 11.54 0.27
C GLU A 104 -1.51 10.44 -0.66
N LEU A 105 -1.61 9.19 -0.22
CA LEU A 105 -1.31 8.00 -1.00
C LEU A 105 -2.60 7.20 -1.14
N SER A 106 -2.82 6.55 -2.28
CA SER A 106 -4.08 5.82 -2.51
C SER A 106 -3.88 4.53 -3.28
N ALA A 107 -4.68 3.53 -2.94
CA ALA A 107 -4.85 2.28 -3.66
C ALA A 107 -6.35 2.06 -3.87
N ALA A 108 -6.81 2.14 -5.13
CA ALA A 108 -8.23 2.14 -5.45
C ALA A 108 -8.55 1.23 -6.63
N PHE A 109 -9.64 0.47 -6.51
CA PHE A 109 -10.14 -0.36 -7.59
C PHE A 109 -10.90 0.46 -8.63
N ARG A 110 -10.59 0.22 -9.89
CA ARG A 110 -11.35 0.69 -11.06
C ARG A 110 -11.96 -0.48 -11.80
N ALA A 111 -13.03 -0.17 -12.53
CA ALA A 111 -13.77 -1.13 -13.34
C ALA A 111 -14.22 -2.35 -12.51
N VAL A 112 -14.65 -2.10 -11.26
CA VAL A 112 -15.18 -3.15 -10.39
C VAL A 112 -16.50 -3.67 -10.98
N PRO A 113 -16.68 -5.00 -11.12
CA PRO A 113 -17.94 -5.58 -11.57
C PRO A 113 -19.14 -5.16 -10.71
N VAL A 114 -20.32 -5.16 -11.32
CA VAL A 114 -21.58 -4.69 -10.69
C VAL A 114 -22.08 -5.61 -9.58
N ASP A 115 -21.73 -6.90 -9.66
CA ASP A 115 -22.07 -7.97 -8.72
C ASP A 115 -21.14 -8.05 -7.52
N VAL A 116 -20.14 -7.18 -7.44
CA VAL A 116 -19.19 -7.16 -6.32
C VAL A 116 -19.78 -6.42 -5.14
N GLU A 117 -19.87 -7.14 -4.02
CA GLU A 117 -20.09 -6.58 -2.70
C GLU A 117 -18.74 -6.14 -2.11
N SER A 118 -18.77 -5.04 -1.35
CA SER A 118 -17.55 -4.48 -0.76
C SER A 118 -17.84 -3.92 0.62
N GLY A 119 -16.93 -4.20 1.55
CA GLY A 119 -17.12 -3.92 2.97
C GLY A 119 -15.86 -3.47 3.67
N TYR A 120 -16.07 -2.79 4.80
CA TYR A 120 -15.03 -2.52 5.78
C TYR A 120 -14.54 -3.85 6.39
N ASP A 121 -13.23 -4.00 6.50
CA ASP A 121 -12.58 -5.16 7.11
C ASP A 121 -11.35 -4.78 7.96
N GLY A 122 -11.30 -3.52 8.41
CA GLY A 122 -10.20 -3.00 9.22
C GLY A 122 -10.26 -3.50 10.67
N THR A 123 -9.10 -3.61 11.30
CA THR A 123 -8.95 -3.99 12.72
C THR A 123 -7.94 -3.07 13.41
N GLN A 124 -7.55 -3.38 14.64
CA GLN A 124 -6.52 -2.61 15.33
C GLN A 124 -5.20 -2.68 14.53
N ALA A 125 -4.57 -1.53 14.29
CA ALA A 125 -3.34 -1.40 13.52
C ALA A 125 -3.49 -1.70 12.00
N VAL A 126 -4.71 -1.90 11.49
CA VAL A 126 -4.96 -2.37 10.11
C VAL A 126 -6.13 -1.63 9.47
N ALA A 127 -5.87 -0.98 8.35
CA ALA A 127 -6.92 -0.55 7.45
C ALA A 127 -7.14 -1.60 6.37
N ALA A 128 -8.35 -2.10 6.19
CA ALA A 128 -8.65 -3.08 5.15
C ALA A 128 -10.08 -3.00 4.62
N VAL A 129 -10.22 -3.36 3.35
CA VAL A 129 -11.50 -3.58 2.67
C VAL A 129 -11.49 -4.95 2.02
N THR A 130 -12.64 -5.61 2.05
CA THR A 130 -12.86 -6.87 1.33
C THR A 130 -13.87 -6.62 0.22
N LEU A 131 -13.56 -7.15 -0.96
CA LEU A 131 -14.39 -7.14 -2.16
C LEU A 131 -14.65 -8.58 -2.54
N GLU A 132 -15.90 -8.93 -2.80
CA GLU A 132 -16.26 -10.30 -3.11
C GLU A 132 -17.44 -10.42 -4.08
N ASN A 133 -17.44 -11.52 -4.82
CA ASN A 133 -18.58 -12.04 -5.55
C ASN A 133 -18.53 -13.58 -5.53
N ALA A 134 -19.44 -14.23 -6.25
CA ALA A 134 -19.52 -15.70 -6.27
C ALA A 134 -18.24 -16.41 -6.75
N GLY A 135 -17.33 -15.71 -7.44
CA GLY A 135 -16.12 -16.30 -8.02
C GLY A 135 -14.81 -15.83 -7.40
N THR A 136 -14.82 -14.83 -6.52
CA THR A 136 -13.59 -14.28 -5.94
C THR A 136 -13.89 -13.62 -4.60
N VAL A 137 -13.02 -13.89 -3.63
CA VAL A 137 -12.85 -13.06 -2.43
C VAL A 137 -11.49 -12.38 -2.55
N LEU A 138 -11.45 -11.07 -2.32
CA LEU A 138 -10.26 -10.25 -2.42
C LEU A 138 -10.19 -9.31 -1.24
N THR A 139 -9.02 -9.19 -0.62
CA THR A 139 -8.76 -8.20 0.43
C THR A 139 -7.71 -7.20 -0.06
N LEU A 140 -7.91 -5.92 0.27
CA LEU A 140 -6.91 -4.86 0.20
C LEU A 140 -6.67 -4.35 1.62
N SER A 141 -5.42 -4.31 2.05
CA SER A 141 -5.02 -3.87 3.38
C SER A 141 -3.85 -2.87 3.34
N GLY A 142 -3.62 -2.20 4.46
CA GLY A 142 -2.39 -1.46 4.76
C GLY A 142 -2.39 -0.99 6.21
N SER A 143 -1.36 -0.21 6.58
CA SER A 143 -1.26 0.40 7.92
C SER A 143 -2.43 1.34 8.20
N ASP A 144 -3.01 1.29 9.40
CA ASP A 144 -3.85 2.38 9.90
C ASP A 144 -3.02 3.46 10.62
N GLU A 145 -3.68 4.43 11.26
CA GLU A 145 -3.04 5.48 12.03
C GLU A 145 -2.27 4.96 13.25
N GLU A 146 -2.74 3.90 13.90
CA GLU A 146 -2.09 3.29 15.06
C GLU A 146 -0.78 2.61 14.66
N ASP A 147 -0.77 1.83 13.57
CA ASP A 147 0.46 1.21 13.05
C ASP A 147 1.47 2.28 12.60
N ILE A 148 1.01 3.33 11.91
CA ILE A 148 1.87 4.44 11.48
C ILE A 148 2.54 5.11 12.68
N CYS A 149 1.78 5.43 13.74
CA CYS A 149 2.33 6.04 14.94
C CYS A 149 3.27 5.10 15.71
N SER A 150 2.90 3.83 15.83
CA SER A 150 3.70 2.82 16.55
C SER A 150 5.05 2.60 15.85
N ARG A 151 5.07 2.52 14.52
CA ARG A 151 6.30 2.41 13.73
C ARG A 151 7.19 3.66 13.82
N ALA A 152 6.62 4.81 14.14
CA ALA A 152 7.40 6.03 14.34
C ALA A 152 8.28 5.98 15.60
N GLU A 153 8.02 5.09 16.56
CA GLU A 153 8.85 4.99 17.76
C GLU A 153 10.32 4.67 17.45
N SER A 154 10.57 3.80 16.46
CA SER A 154 11.93 3.45 16.01
C SER A 154 12.53 4.54 15.12
N GLY A 155 11.69 5.21 14.32
CA GLY A 155 12.10 6.26 13.38
C GLY A 155 12.76 5.74 12.10
N ASP A 156 12.78 4.42 11.86
CA ASP A 156 13.49 3.84 10.72
C ASP A 156 12.69 3.97 9.42
N SER A 157 11.37 3.76 9.50
CA SER A 157 10.49 3.68 8.34
C SER A 157 9.59 4.91 8.17
N VAL A 158 9.37 5.70 9.21
CA VAL A 158 8.58 6.94 9.19
C VAL A 158 9.18 7.95 10.18
N PRO A 159 8.87 9.26 10.07
CA PRO A 159 9.46 10.28 10.92
C PRO A 159 9.13 10.06 12.41
N ARG A 160 10.16 10.05 13.26
CA ARG A 160 10.02 9.73 14.70
C ARG A 160 9.01 10.61 15.43
N ARG A 161 8.88 11.88 15.01
CA ARG A 161 7.94 12.83 15.62
C ARG A 161 6.48 12.43 15.44
N TRP A 162 6.15 11.56 14.48
CA TRP A 162 4.77 11.11 14.28
C TRP A 162 4.28 10.25 15.45
N ALA A 163 5.16 9.65 16.25
CA ALA A 163 4.78 8.92 17.47
C ALA A 163 4.01 9.80 18.47
N ALA A 164 4.23 11.12 18.44
CA ALA A 164 3.51 12.07 19.29
C ALA A 164 2.01 12.18 18.96
N HIS A 165 1.55 11.64 17.82
CA HIS A 165 0.14 11.64 17.44
C HIS A 165 -0.66 10.46 18.00
N LEU A 166 -0.01 9.45 18.60
CA LEU A 166 -0.66 8.21 19.03
C LEU A 166 -1.82 8.44 20.01
N ASP A 167 -1.64 9.33 20.98
CA ASP A 167 -2.71 9.70 21.94
C ASP A 167 -3.93 10.33 21.25
N ASP A 168 -3.70 11.13 20.21
CA ASP A 168 -4.78 11.78 19.47
C ASP A 168 -5.51 10.77 18.57
N VAL A 169 -4.79 9.78 18.02
CA VAL A 169 -5.36 8.62 17.31
C VAL A 169 -6.26 7.82 18.23
N TYR A 170 -5.77 7.40 19.41
CA TYR A 170 -6.58 6.63 20.36
C TYR A 170 -7.83 7.37 20.85
N ARG A 171 -7.74 8.70 21.02
CA ARG A 171 -8.88 9.54 21.41
C ARG A 171 -9.80 9.91 20.26
N ARG A 172 -9.50 9.51 19.02
CA ARG A 172 -10.19 9.96 17.80
C ARG A 172 -10.38 11.47 17.80
N SER A 173 -9.30 12.20 18.08
CA SER A 173 -9.34 13.64 18.29
C SER A 173 -9.89 14.33 17.04
N PRO A 174 -10.87 15.26 17.16
CA PRO A 174 -11.40 16.00 16.02
C PRO A 174 -10.36 16.96 15.40
N ARG A 175 -9.16 17.04 15.98
CA ARG A 175 -8.02 17.81 15.47
C ARG A 175 -7.14 17.01 14.51
N LEU A 176 -7.36 15.71 14.37
CA LEU A 176 -6.63 14.91 13.39
C LEU A 176 -6.99 15.40 11.99
N THR A 177 -5.97 15.85 11.25
CA THR A 177 -6.08 16.29 9.86
C THR A 177 -5.47 15.30 8.88
N TRP A 178 -5.13 14.12 9.38
CA TRP A 178 -4.46 13.04 8.70
C TRP A 178 -5.09 11.73 9.18
N GLY A 179 -4.95 10.67 8.39
CA GLY A 179 -5.53 9.37 8.70
C GLY A 179 -5.86 8.56 7.46
N VAL A 180 -6.52 7.43 7.68
CA VAL A 180 -7.00 6.55 6.61
C VAL A 180 -8.46 6.84 6.29
N GLU A 181 -8.73 7.03 5.01
CA GLU A 181 -10.07 7.17 4.47
C GLU A 181 -10.42 5.94 3.62
N TYR A 182 -11.56 5.33 3.94
CA TYR A 182 -12.19 4.30 3.13
C TYR A 182 -12.91 4.98 1.97
N MET A 183 -12.50 4.67 0.75
CA MET A 183 -13.03 5.33 -0.45
C MET A 183 -14.49 4.93 -0.69
N ASP A 184 -15.20 5.72 -1.50
CA ASP A 184 -16.63 5.52 -1.79
C ASP A 184 -16.97 4.06 -2.16
N GLY A 185 -17.98 3.52 -1.47
CA GLY A 185 -18.38 2.12 -1.58
C GLY A 185 -17.30 1.10 -1.19
N TYR A 186 -16.33 1.43 -0.34
CA TYR A 186 -15.23 0.55 0.06
C TYR A 186 -14.39 0.03 -1.11
N ARG A 187 -14.27 0.82 -2.19
CA ARG A 187 -13.53 0.44 -3.40
C ARG A 187 -12.05 0.82 -3.36
N GLY A 188 -11.50 1.03 -2.17
CA GLY A 188 -10.11 1.43 -2.01
C GLY A 188 -9.82 2.09 -0.67
N LEU A 189 -8.54 2.40 -0.47
CA LEU A 189 -8.01 3.06 0.70
C LEU A 189 -7.20 4.29 0.28
N SER A 190 -7.30 5.34 1.07
CA SER A 190 -6.48 6.56 0.95
C SER A 190 -5.84 6.88 2.29
N TRP A 191 -4.56 7.17 2.30
CA TRP A 191 -3.79 7.53 3.49
C TRP A 191 -3.34 8.98 3.37
N THR A 192 -3.92 9.86 4.18
CA THR A 192 -3.36 11.19 4.41
C THR A 192 -2.31 11.08 5.51
N LEU A 193 -1.06 11.35 5.18
CA LEU A 193 0.07 11.28 6.12
C LEU A 193 0.18 12.58 6.93
N PRO A 194 0.77 12.53 8.15
CA PRO A 194 1.18 13.74 8.85
C PRO A 194 2.19 14.56 8.01
N SER A 195 2.42 15.81 8.42
CA SER A 195 3.37 16.68 7.71
C SER A 195 4.78 16.09 7.66
N PHE A 196 5.63 16.60 6.78
CA PHE A 196 7.06 16.29 6.68
C PHE A 196 7.90 17.56 6.87
N GLU A 197 9.02 17.43 7.56
CA GLU A 197 10.13 18.39 7.59
C GLU A 197 11.12 18.10 6.46
N PRO A 198 11.91 19.09 6.01
CA PRO A 198 12.95 18.85 5.01
C PRO A 198 13.91 17.73 5.43
N GLY A 199 14.12 16.76 4.54
CA GLY A 199 15.00 15.62 4.76
C GLY A 199 14.33 14.42 5.44
N GLU A 200 13.08 14.54 5.89
CA GLU A 200 12.32 13.40 6.43
C GLU A 200 11.85 12.45 5.34
N HIS A 201 11.60 11.20 5.75
CA HIS A 201 11.04 10.18 4.87
C HIS A 201 10.01 9.31 5.56
N ALA A 202 9.12 8.74 4.74
CA ALA A 202 8.14 7.77 5.17
C ALA A 202 8.02 6.63 4.17
N VAL A 203 7.85 5.43 4.69
CA VAL A 203 7.58 4.20 3.96
C VAL A 203 6.19 3.73 4.35
N LEU A 204 5.27 3.70 3.39
CA LEU A 204 3.92 3.18 3.58
C LEU A 204 3.72 1.99 2.65
N HIS A 205 2.85 1.06 3.03
CA HIS A 205 2.52 -0.08 2.20
C HIS A 205 1.02 -0.24 2.03
N ALA A 206 0.66 -0.94 0.96
CA ALA A 206 -0.62 -1.59 0.79
C ALA A 206 -0.38 -3.00 0.25
N ALA A 207 -1.23 -3.95 0.59
CA ALA A 207 -1.15 -5.30 0.07
C ALA A 207 -2.53 -5.78 -0.34
N THR A 208 -2.59 -6.60 -1.37
CA THR A 208 -3.81 -7.25 -1.80
C THR A 208 -3.57 -8.72 -2.07
N SER A 209 -4.57 -9.53 -1.74
CA SER A 209 -4.58 -10.96 -1.98
C SER A 209 -5.97 -11.34 -2.45
N TRP A 210 -6.07 -12.42 -3.22
CA TRP A 210 -7.36 -12.93 -3.65
C TRP A 210 -7.33 -14.42 -3.84
N ARG A 211 -8.53 -15.00 -3.85
CA ARG A 211 -8.72 -16.41 -4.17
C ARG A 211 -10.11 -16.69 -4.72
N THR A 212 -10.24 -17.86 -5.33
CA THR A 212 -11.50 -18.44 -5.78
C THR A 212 -12.12 -19.28 -4.65
N PRO A 213 -13.32 -18.92 -4.14
CA PRO A 213 -14.02 -19.73 -3.14
C PRO A 213 -14.34 -21.14 -3.66
N GLN A 214 -14.33 -22.12 -2.75
CA GLN A 214 -14.66 -23.53 -2.95
C GLN A 214 -15.87 -23.92 -2.08
N PRO A 215 -16.68 -24.91 -2.50
CA PRO A 215 -17.88 -25.31 -1.76
C PRO A 215 -17.64 -25.83 -0.34
N ASP A 216 -16.44 -26.33 -0.05
CA ASP A 216 -16.03 -26.89 1.23
C ASP A 216 -15.20 -25.93 2.10
N ASP A 217 -15.10 -24.66 1.68
CA ASP A 217 -14.41 -23.64 2.46
C ASP A 217 -15.15 -23.35 3.78
N PRO A 218 -14.41 -23.06 4.87
CA PRO A 218 -15.00 -22.58 6.11
C PRO A 218 -15.83 -21.31 5.89
N GLU A 219 -16.98 -21.20 6.56
CA GLU A 219 -17.83 -19.99 6.49
C GLU A 219 -17.13 -18.74 7.04
N ASP A 220 -16.13 -18.90 7.90
CA ASP A 220 -15.31 -17.85 8.51
C ASP A 220 -13.89 -17.80 7.92
N ASP A 221 -13.71 -18.23 6.67
CA ASP A 221 -12.41 -18.17 6.01
C ASP A 221 -11.89 -16.73 5.88
N MET A 222 -10.74 -16.46 6.52
CA MET A 222 -10.05 -15.16 6.50
C MET A 222 -8.74 -15.23 5.71
N SER A 223 -8.59 -16.21 4.82
CA SER A 223 -7.30 -16.51 4.18
C SER A 223 -6.75 -15.34 3.35
N THR A 224 -7.61 -14.62 2.62
CA THR A 224 -7.19 -13.41 1.90
C THR A 224 -6.78 -12.31 2.87
N TRP A 225 -7.54 -12.11 3.94
CA TRP A 225 -7.25 -11.09 4.93
C TRP A 225 -5.88 -11.30 5.59
N TRP A 226 -5.60 -12.51 6.08
CA TRP A 226 -4.30 -12.87 6.66
C TRP A 226 -3.15 -12.75 5.64
N ALA A 227 -3.37 -13.20 4.40
CA ALA A 227 -2.36 -13.09 3.35
C ALA A 227 -2.02 -11.64 2.99
N ALA A 228 -2.98 -10.72 3.09
CA ALA A 228 -2.77 -9.30 2.85
C ALA A 228 -2.15 -8.59 4.07
N MET A 229 -2.20 -9.16 5.27
CA MET A 229 -1.59 -8.59 6.47
C MET A 229 -0.07 -8.78 6.51
N VAL A 230 0.65 -7.95 5.76
CA VAL A 230 2.11 -7.99 5.69
C VAL A 230 2.71 -6.65 6.04
N GLN A 231 3.90 -6.66 6.64
CA GLN A 231 4.64 -5.44 6.93
C GLN A 231 5.45 -4.97 5.70
N PRO A 232 5.79 -3.68 5.58
CA PRO A 232 6.61 -3.18 4.46
C PRO A 232 7.94 -3.92 4.32
N SER A 233 8.57 -4.31 5.43
CA SER A 233 9.83 -5.06 5.44
C SER A 233 9.71 -6.42 4.75
N TYR A 234 8.57 -7.09 4.88
CA TYR A 234 8.29 -8.35 4.21
C TYR A 234 8.23 -8.17 2.68
N LEU A 235 7.52 -7.14 2.22
CA LEU A 235 7.41 -6.80 0.80
C LEU A 235 8.76 -6.40 0.20
N LEU A 236 9.55 -5.60 0.92
CA LEU A 236 10.90 -5.21 0.51
C LEU A 236 11.83 -6.42 0.41
N ALA A 237 11.73 -7.36 1.36
CA ALA A 237 12.49 -8.62 1.32
C ALA A 237 12.06 -9.48 0.12
N ALA A 238 10.76 -9.66 -0.11
CA ALA A 238 10.22 -10.43 -1.24
C ALA A 238 10.68 -9.87 -2.60
N ALA A 239 10.69 -8.54 -2.75
CA ALA A 239 11.17 -7.88 -3.96
C ALA A 239 12.71 -7.95 -4.15
N SER A 240 13.46 -8.25 -3.09
CA SER A 240 14.92 -8.37 -3.13
C SER A 240 15.41 -9.81 -3.31
N ALA A 241 14.56 -10.80 -3.02
CA ALA A 241 14.95 -12.21 -2.85
C ALA A 241 14.96 -13.04 -4.15
N ARG A 242 14.98 -12.41 -5.32
CA ARG A 242 14.83 -13.12 -6.62
C ARG A 242 15.89 -12.70 -7.63
#